data_AF-A0A7X8ITJ7-F1
#
_entry.id   AF-A0A7X8ITJ7-F1
#
_cell.length_a   1.000
_cell.length_b   1.000
_cell.length_c   1.000
_cell.angle_alpha   90.00
_cell.angle_beta   90.00
_cell.angle_gamma   90.00
#
_symmetry.space_group_name_H-M   'P 1'
#
loop_
_entity.id
_entity.type
_entity.pdbx_description
1 polymer ?
#
loop_
_entity_poly.entity_id
_entity_poly.type
_entity_poly.pdbx_seq_one_letter_code
_entity_poly.pdbx_strand_id
1 'polypeptide(L)'
;MDKNAVCHQCGRTVDASFIYCPWCGTVSEELVSLALHMDSVFSGSFGGVLPEEDASRIARMENTLGTLEQELTLLMSEAHLT
;
A
#
# COMPACT_ATOMS: atom_id res chain seq x y z
N MET A 1 -18.65 -23.74 11.46
CA MET A 1 -19.62 -22.86 10.78
C MET A 1 -18.83 -21.64 10.37
N ASP A 2 -18.46 -21.59 9.10
CA ASP A 2 -17.68 -20.47 8.56
C ASP A 2 -18.64 -19.28 8.43
N LYS A 3 -18.35 -18.21 9.16
CA LYS A 3 -19.14 -16.98 9.10
C LYS A 3 -18.56 -16.14 7.98
N ASN A 4 -19.31 -15.97 6.90
CA ASN A 4 -18.96 -15.05 5.83
C ASN A 4 -19.85 -13.80 5.93
N ALA A 5 -19.25 -12.64 5.68
CA ALA A 5 -19.91 -11.35 5.66
C ALA A 5 -19.74 -10.68 4.30
N VAL A 6 -20.66 -9.79 3.92
CA VAL A 6 -20.53 -8.99 2.70
C VAL A 6 -19.90 -7.65 3.08
N CYS A 7 -18.82 -7.27 2.39
CA CYS A 7 -18.17 -5.98 2.58
C CYS A 7 -19.14 -4.85 2.17
N HIS A 8 -19.41 -3.92 3.09
CA HIS A 8 -20.31 -2.79 2.86
C HIS A 8 -19.78 -1.80 1.81
N GLN A 9 -18.47 -1.77 1.56
CA GLN A 9 -17.87 -0.82 0.62
C GLN A 9 -17.76 -1.36 -0.82
N CYS A 10 -17.31 -2.60 -1.01
CA CYS A 10 -17.12 -3.17 -2.35
C CYS A 10 -18.13 -4.27 -2.72
N GLY A 11 -19.00 -4.67 -1.80
CA GLY A 11 -20.05 -5.66 -2.02
C GLY A 11 -19.56 -7.11 -2.16
N ARG A 12 -18.25 -7.37 -2.02
CA ARG A 12 -17.69 -8.73 -2.10
C ARG A 12 -17.85 -9.47 -0.78
N THR A 13 -18.05 -10.78 -0.87
CA THR A 13 -18.05 -11.66 0.30
C THR A 13 -16.63 -11.81 0.85
N VAL A 14 -16.52 -11.72 2.17
CA VAL A 14 -15.28 -11.83 2.94
C VAL A 14 -15.55 -12.81 4.08
N ASP A 15 -14.53 -13.57 4.48
CA ASP A 15 -14.61 -14.36 5.69
C ASP A 15 -14.61 -13.43 6.92
N ALA A 16 -15.52 -13.63 7.86
CA ALA A 16 -15.69 -12.74 9.02
C ALA A 16 -14.50 -12.79 10.00
N SER A 17 -13.54 -13.70 9.82
CA SER A 17 -12.27 -13.69 10.53
C SER A 17 -11.32 -12.57 10.08
N PHE A 18 -11.54 -11.97 8.91
CA PHE A 18 -10.71 -10.85 8.44
C PHE A 18 -11.13 -9.54 9.10
N ILE A 19 -10.15 -8.83 9.65
CA ILE A 19 -10.31 -7.49 10.24
C ILE A 19 -10.51 -6.38 9.18
N TYR A 20 -10.13 -6.64 7.93
CA TYR A 20 -10.31 -5.75 6.78
C TYR A 20 -10.78 -6.54 5.55
N CYS A 21 -11.40 -5.86 4.59
CA CYS A 21 -11.76 -6.45 3.31
C CYS A 21 -10.50 -6.65 2.44
N PRO A 22 -10.12 -7.90 2.09
CA PRO A 22 -8.92 -8.15 1.29
C PRO A 22 -9.02 -7.65 -0.15
N TRP A 23 -10.21 -7.25 -0.60
CA TRP A 23 -10.46 -6.78 -1.95
C TRP A 23 -10.31 -5.26 -2.12
N CYS A 24 -10.66 -4.50 -1.09
CA CYS A 24 -10.70 -3.04 -1.17
C CYS A 24 -10.04 -2.32 0.01
N GLY A 25 -9.58 -3.05 1.03
CA GLY A 25 -8.87 -2.50 2.18
C GLY A 25 -9.75 -1.94 3.29
N THR A 26 -11.07 -1.89 3.12
CA THR A 26 -12.00 -1.32 4.11
C THR A 26 -12.03 -2.14 5.40
N VAL A 27 -11.84 -1.48 6.55
CA VAL A 27 -11.87 -2.11 7.87
C VAL A 27 -13.32 -2.43 8.28
N SER A 28 -13.54 -3.56 8.94
CA SER A 28 -14.85 -3.91 9.49
C SER A 28 -15.18 -3.04 10.71
N GLU A 29 -16.31 -2.33 10.69
CA GLU A 29 -16.71 -1.40 11.77
C GLU A 29 -16.80 -2.07 13.15
N GLU A 30 -17.24 -3.33 13.24
CA GLU A 30 -17.28 -4.09 14.51
C GLU A 30 -15.88 -4.30 15.10
N LEU A 31 -14.85 -4.39 14.25
CA LEU A 31 -13.46 -4.64 14.66
C LEU A 31 -12.67 -3.34 14.86
N VAL A 32 -13.18 -2.20 14.40
CA VAL A 32 -12.59 -0.87 14.67
C VAL A 32 -12.51 -0.59 16.16
N SER A 33 -13.54 -0.95 16.94
CA SER A 33 -13.52 -0.73 18.39
C SER A 33 -12.44 -1.55 19.11
N LEU A 34 -12.05 -2.70 18.56
CA LEU A 34 -10.95 -3.52 19.09
C LEU A 34 -9.59 -3.01 18.56
N ALA A 35 -9.54 -2.59 17.30
CA ALA A 35 -8.35 -2.02 16.67
C ALA A 35 -7.88 -0.74 17.37
N LEU A 36 -8.79 0.14 17.80
CA LEU A 36 -8.46 1.33 18.61
C LEU A 36 -7.79 0.97 19.94
N HIS A 37 -8.09 -0.20 20.51
CA HIS A 37 -7.43 -0.69 21.73
C HIS A 37 -6.04 -1.29 21.43
N MET A 38 -5.90 -1.91 20.25
CA MET A 38 -4.65 -2.52 19.79
C MET A 38 -3.67 -1.54 19.12
N ASP A 39 -4.08 -0.30 18.86
CA ASP A 39 -3.24 0.74 18.26
C ASP A 39 -1.98 1.03 19.09
N SER A 40 -2.05 0.84 20.42
CA SER A 40 -0.89 0.91 21.32
C SER A 40 0.13 -0.22 21.12
N VAL A 41 -0.30 -1.35 20.56
CA VAL A 41 0.52 -2.53 20.27
C VAL A 41 0.98 -2.53 18.79
N PHE A 42 0.12 -2.08 17.86
CA PHE A 42 0.41 -2.06 16.41
C PHE A 42 1.25 -0.86 15.97
N SER A 43 1.15 0.28 16.66
CA SER A 43 2.09 1.42 16.46
C SER A 43 3.53 1.04 16.78
N GLY A 44 3.76 -0.06 17.51
CA GLY A 44 5.10 -0.58 17.79
C GLY A 44 5.73 -1.40 16.66
N SER A 45 4.95 -1.93 15.70
CA SER A 45 5.48 -2.91 14.74
C SER A 45 5.22 -2.63 13.26
N PHE A 46 4.23 -1.81 12.90
CA PHE A 46 3.98 -1.43 11.48
C PHE A 46 3.60 0.04 11.28
N GLY A 47 3.41 0.83 12.35
CA GLY A 47 3.06 2.24 12.28
C GLY A 47 4.24 3.16 12.58
N GLY A 48 5.00 3.54 11.56
CA GLY A 48 5.66 4.85 11.56
C GLY A 48 7.11 4.95 12.02
N VAL A 49 7.99 4.08 11.54
CA VAL A 49 9.34 4.48 11.12
C VAL A 49 9.66 3.59 9.91
N LEU A 50 9.59 4.11 8.68
CA LEU A 50 10.38 3.50 7.61
C LEU A 50 11.83 3.63 8.09
N PRO A 51 12.57 2.54 8.38
CA PRO A 51 13.97 2.66 8.77
C PRO A 51 14.65 3.51 7.70
N GLU A 52 15.53 4.44 8.08
CA GLU A 52 16.18 5.39 7.16
C GLU A 52 16.72 4.75 5.86
N GLU A 53 17.04 3.45 5.93
CA GLU A 53 17.42 2.58 4.82
C GLU A 53 16.35 2.44 3.72
N ASP A 54 15.07 2.37 4.09
CA ASP A 54 13.93 2.28 3.17
C ASP A 54 13.62 3.64 2.52
N ALA A 55 13.70 4.74 3.27
CA ALA A 55 13.61 6.09 2.69
C ALA A 55 14.77 6.34 1.70
N SER A 56 15.97 5.89 2.05
CA SER A 56 17.14 5.93 1.17
C SER A 56 16.99 5.02 -0.05
N ARG A 57 16.29 3.89 0.06
CA ARG A 57 15.99 3.01 -1.07
C ARG A 57 14.99 3.66 -2.02
N ILE A 58 13.92 4.26 -1.49
CA ILE A 58 12.93 4.99 -2.28
C ILE A 58 13.57 6.17 -3.02
N ALA A 59 14.36 7.01 -2.33
CA ALA A 59 15.06 8.13 -2.95
C ALA A 59 16.03 7.70 -4.08
N ARG A 60 16.72 6.56 -3.90
CA ARG A 60 17.56 5.98 -4.96
C ARG A 60 16.74 5.52 -6.17
N MET A 61 15.59 4.90 -5.94
CA MET A 61 14.69 4.46 -7.01
C MET A 61 14.14 5.66 -7.79
N GLU A 62 13.73 6.72 -7.12
CA GLU A 62 13.23 7.96 -7.74
C GLU A 62 14.31 8.61 -8.64
N ASN A 63 15.55 8.69 -8.16
CA ASN A 63 16.66 9.23 -8.96
C ASN A 63 16.95 8.36 -10.19
N THR A 64 16.94 7.03 -10.01
CA THR A 64 17.16 6.08 -11.11
C THR A 64 16.08 6.23 -12.19
N LEU A 65 14.81 6.37 -11.79
CA LEU A 65 13.70 6.59 -12.71
C LEU A 65 13.86 7.89 -13.49
N GLY A 66 14.19 9.00 -12.81
CA GLY A 66 14.40 10.29 -13.49
C GLY A 66 15.56 10.27 -14.49
N THR A 67 16.61 9.50 -14.21
CA THR A 67 17.74 9.32 -15.15
C THR A 67 17.28 8.56 -16.39
N LEU A 68 16.56 7.45 -16.21
CA LEU A 68 16.03 6.65 -17.33
C LEU A 68 15.05 7.45 -18.19
N GLU A 69 14.21 8.28 -17.58
CA GLU A 69 13.28 9.15 -18.31
C GLU A 69 14.02 10.17 -19.20
N GLN A 70 15.12 10.75 -18.72
CA GLN A 70 15.96 11.64 -19.52
C GLN A 70 16.65 10.92 -20.66
N GLU A 71 17.23 9.75 -20.40
CA GLU A 71 17.90 8.94 -21.44
C GLU A 71 16.91 8.51 -22.54
N LEU A 72 15.71 8.06 -22.16
CA LEU A 72 14.65 7.73 -23.11
C LEU A 72 14.22 8.94 -23.92
N THR A 73 14.09 10.10 -23.30
CA THR A 73 13.73 11.35 -23.99
C THR A 73 14.80 11.74 -25.01
N LEU A 74 16.08 11.62 -24.66
CA LEU A 74 17.20 11.88 -25.55
C LEU A 74 17.18 10.91 -26.75
N LEU A 75 17.07 9.61 -26.50
CA LEU A 75 16.99 8.59 -27.56
C LEU A 75 15.81 8.81 -28.50
N MET A 76 14.64 9.18 -27.96
CA MET A 76 13.45 9.48 -28.76
C MET A 76 13.65 10.74 -29.61
N SER A 77 14.35 11.76 -29.10
CA SER A 77 14.67 12.98 -29.84
C SER A 77 15.69 12.75 -30.94
N GLU A 78 16.71 11.92 -30.70
CA GLU A 78 17.72 11.54 -31.69
C GLU A 78 17.11 10.70 -32.81
N ALA A 79 16.18 9.79 -32.48
CA ALA A 79 15.46 8.98 -33.46
C ALA A 79 14.50 9.78 -34.35
N HIS A 80 14.14 11.03 -33.99
CA HIS A 80 13.31 11.92 -34.82
C HIS A 80 14.14 12.81 -35.77
N LEU A 81 15.48 12.79 -35.69
CA LEU A 81 16.39 13.59 -36.53
C LEU A 81 17.05 12.79 -37.67
N THR A 82 16.72 11.50 -37.82
CA THR A 82 17.13 10.61 -38.91
C THR A 82 15.91 10.11 -39.68
#